data_AF-A0AAU1KR98-F1
#
_entry.id   AF-A0AAU1KR98-F1
#
_cell.length_a   1.000
_cell.length_b   1.000
_cell.length_c   1.000
_cell.angle_alpha   90.00
_cell.angle_beta   90.00
_cell.angle_gamma   90.00
#
_symmetry.space_group_name_H-M   'P 1'
#
loop_
_entity.id
_entity.type
_entity.pdbx_description
1 polymer ?
#
loop_
_entity_poly.entity_id
_entity_poly.type
_entity_poly.pdbx_seq_one_letter_code
_entity_poly.pdbx_strand_id
1 'polypeptide(L)'
;MNRLALLAVGAAGLTALTCAPAFAAAPAAATETVTSCGDAGLQAGLTTRVCADVTGTTVEIRGRIGLAGPPSPGSPAPGPRELFTTLTVEVLGGAAPVTQARPVVFNSSTLEVGGPAGPVPCGSTVRATFGVASFPWTARPVVHEVTVSC
;
A
#
# COMPACT_ATOMS: atom_id res chain seq x y z
N MET A 1 15.42 23.69 -50.11
CA MET A 1 16.55 24.19 -49.30
C MET A 1 16.62 23.30 -48.06
N ASN A 2 17.27 22.12 -48.10
CA ASN A 2 18.70 21.87 -47.79
C ASN A 2 19.10 22.48 -46.43
N ARG A 3 19.59 21.75 -45.40
CA ARG A 3 20.62 20.67 -45.33
C ARG A 3 20.43 19.89 -44.00
N LEU A 4 20.49 18.54 -43.95
CA LEU A 4 21.68 17.66 -43.82
C LEU A 4 22.57 18.04 -42.62
N ALA A 5 23.05 17.17 -41.72
CA ALA A 5 23.15 15.71 -41.66
C ALA A 5 23.71 15.33 -40.27
N LEU A 6 23.56 14.07 -39.85
CA LEU A 6 24.71 13.19 -39.52
C LEU A 6 24.23 11.78 -39.11
N LEU A 7 24.31 10.88 -40.08
CA LEU A 7 24.50 9.44 -39.88
C LEU A 7 25.97 9.19 -39.58
N ALA A 8 26.29 8.26 -38.67
CA ALA A 8 27.53 7.48 -38.77
C ALA A 8 27.51 6.22 -37.90
N VAL A 9 27.45 5.07 -38.60
CA VAL A 9 28.27 3.85 -38.39
C VAL A 9 27.98 3.03 -37.12
N GLY A 10 27.58 1.75 -37.14
CA GLY A 10 27.71 0.70 -38.15
C GLY A 10 28.78 -0.31 -37.71
N ALA A 11 28.39 -1.51 -37.27
CA ALA A 11 29.25 -2.68 -37.31
C ALA A 11 28.40 -3.95 -37.42
N ALA A 12 28.62 -4.66 -38.51
CA ALA A 12 28.01 -5.91 -38.88
C ALA A 12 28.53 -7.07 -38.01
N GLY A 13 27.66 -8.05 -37.75
CA GLY A 13 28.02 -9.40 -37.33
C GLY A 13 27.09 -10.38 -38.04
N LEU A 14 27.60 -11.05 -39.08
CA LEU A 14 26.89 -12.05 -39.88
C LEU A 14 26.84 -13.42 -39.19
N THR A 15 25.65 -14.02 -39.19
CA THR A 15 25.32 -15.45 -39.29
C THR A 15 25.87 -16.47 -38.27
N ALA A 16 24.95 -16.99 -37.45
CA ALA A 16 24.76 -18.43 -37.34
C ALA A 16 23.24 -18.72 -37.32
N LEU A 17 22.72 -19.31 -38.40
CA LEU A 17 21.42 -19.96 -38.40
C LEU A 17 21.48 -21.12 -37.40
N THR A 18 20.95 -20.92 -36.20
CA THR A 18 20.40 -22.03 -35.43
C THR A 18 18.90 -21.79 -35.35
N CYS A 19 18.17 -22.77 -35.87
CA CYS A 19 16.72 -22.81 -35.86
C CYS A 19 16.25 -23.07 -34.41
N ALA A 20 16.40 -22.06 -33.54
CA ALA A 20 15.76 -22.07 -32.24
C ALA A 20 14.34 -21.53 -32.44
N PRO A 21 13.29 -22.22 -31.96
CA PRO A 21 11.97 -21.62 -31.96
C PRO A 21 12.05 -20.33 -31.15
N ALA A 22 11.74 -19.21 -31.81
CA ALA A 22 11.47 -17.96 -31.13
C ALA A 22 10.21 -18.19 -30.29
N PHE A 23 10.39 -18.66 -29.06
CA PHE A 23 9.36 -18.50 -28.04
C PHE A 23 9.21 -16.99 -27.86
N ALA A 24 8.19 -16.42 -28.51
CA ALA A 24 7.61 -15.18 -28.05
C ALA A 24 7.31 -15.41 -26.57
N ALA A 25 8.11 -14.82 -25.68
CA ALA A 25 7.81 -14.81 -24.28
C ALA A 25 6.41 -14.20 -24.18
N ALA A 26 5.43 -15.04 -23.84
CA ALA A 26 4.10 -14.56 -23.53
C ALA A 26 4.29 -13.44 -22.49
N PRO A 27 3.62 -12.29 -22.63
CA PRO A 27 3.67 -11.26 -21.60
C PRO A 27 3.35 -11.96 -20.28
N ALA A 28 4.24 -11.81 -19.29
CA ALA A 28 4.03 -12.38 -17.97
C ALA A 28 2.63 -11.95 -17.52
N ALA A 29 1.79 -12.93 -17.17
CA ALA A 29 0.44 -12.64 -16.71
C ALA A 29 0.54 -11.61 -15.60
N ALA A 30 -0.25 -10.54 -15.70
CA ALA A 30 -0.27 -9.50 -14.68
C ALA A 30 -0.58 -10.17 -13.34
N THR A 31 0.34 -10.05 -12.37
CA THR A 31 0.08 -10.53 -11.03
C THR A 31 -1.07 -9.70 -10.45
N GLU A 32 -2.21 -10.35 -10.20
CA GLU A 32 -3.37 -9.67 -9.63
C GLU A 32 -3.06 -9.20 -8.21
N THR A 33 -3.49 -7.97 -7.90
CA THR A 33 -3.42 -7.42 -6.55
C THR A 33 -4.71 -7.74 -5.81
N VAL A 34 -4.61 -8.44 -4.69
CA VAL A 34 -5.73 -8.75 -3.80
C VAL A 34 -5.73 -7.76 -2.64
N THR A 35 -6.76 -6.92 -2.57
CA THR A 35 -6.97 -6.01 -1.45
C THR A 35 -7.86 -6.67 -0.39
N SER A 36 -7.37 -6.75 0.84
CA SER A 36 -8.13 -7.16 2.02
C SER A 36 -8.13 -6.04 3.05
N CYS A 37 -9.29 -5.75 3.65
CA CYS A 37 -9.41 -4.76 4.71
C CYS A 37 -10.01 -5.38 5.96
N GLY A 38 -9.46 -5.02 7.11
CA GLY A 38 -10.03 -5.38 8.40
C GLY A 38 -11.26 -4.55 8.75
N ASP A 39 -11.86 -4.90 9.87
CA ASP A 39 -13.00 -4.17 10.42
C ASP A 39 -12.66 -2.72 10.71
N ALA A 40 -13.66 -1.86 10.52
CA ALA A 40 -13.53 -0.46 10.90
C ALA A 40 -13.76 -0.29 12.40
N GLY A 41 -12.88 0.48 13.05
CA GLY A 41 -12.99 0.91 14.44
C GLY A 41 -13.10 2.43 14.56
N LEU A 42 -13.70 2.89 15.66
CA LEU A 42 -13.78 4.31 15.97
C LEU A 42 -12.60 4.74 16.83
N GLN A 43 -11.79 5.67 16.31
CA GLN A 43 -10.65 6.25 17.01
C GLN A 43 -10.71 7.78 16.90
N ALA A 44 -10.69 8.47 18.04
CA ALA A 44 -10.80 9.94 18.11
C ALA A 44 -12.01 10.53 17.32
N GLY A 45 -13.14 9.83 17.28
CA GLY A 45 -14.34 10.26 16.55
C GLY A 45 -14.26 10.07 15.02
N LEU A 46 -13.24 9.38 14.53
CA LEU A 46 -13.03 9.06 13.12
C LEU A 46 -13.21 7.56 12.89
N THR A 47 -13.68 7.18 11.69
CA THR A 47 -13.62 5.79 11.26
C THR A 47 -12.19 5.47 10.85
N THR A 48 -11.67 4.37 11.36
CA THR A 48 -10.32 3.91 11.08
C THR A 48 -10.36 2.46 10.69
N ARG A 49 -9.59 2.07 9.69
CA ARG A 49 -9.41 0.66 9.31
C ARG A 49 -8.01 0.47 8.75
N VAL A 50 -7.56 -0.76 8.66
CA VAL A 50 -6.29 -1.10 8.02
C VAL A 50 -6.57 -2.07 6.89
N CYS A 51 -5.90 -1.87 5.77
CA CYS A 51 -5.99 -2.68 4.58
C CYS A 51 -4.61 -3.19 4.19
N ALA A 52 -4.58 -4.34 3.55
CA ALA A 52 -3.42 -4.97 2.97
C ALA A 52 -3.67 -5.22 1.49
N ASP A 53 -2.75 -4.78 0.66
CA ASP A 53 -2.70 -5.11 -0.77
C ASP A 53 -1.62 -6.17 -0.96
N VAL A 54 -2.02 -7.33 -1.48
CA VAL A 54 -1.11 -8.46 -1.72
C VAL A 54 -0.95 -8.63 -3.23
N THR A 55 0.28 -8.46 -3.72
CA THR A 55 0.64 -8.67 -5.13
C THR A 55 1.73 -9.73 -5.19
N GLY A 56 1.34 -10.98 -5.50
CA GLY A 56 2.23 -12.13 -5.41
C GLY A 56 2.73 -12.34 -3.98
N THR A 57 4.03 -12.15 -3.75
CA THR A 57 4.64 -12.24 -2.41
C THR A 57 4.85 -10.88 -1.74
N THR A 58 4.48 -9.78 -2.41
CA THR A 58 4.64 -8.43 -1.85
C THR A 58 3.37 -8.03 -1.13
N VAL A 59 3.51 -7.57 0.11
CA VAL A 59 2.40 -7.04 0.90
C VAL A 59 2.65 -5.55 1.14
N GLU A 60 1.67 -4.72 0.82
CA GLU A 60 1.63 -3.30 1.15
C GLU A 60 0.50 -3.05 2.15
N ILE A 61 0.82 -2.44 3.29
CA ILE A 61 -0.17 -2.11 4.31
C ILE A 61 -0.55 -0.63 4.23
N ARG A 62 -1.85 -0.33 4.33
CA ARG A 62 -2.37 1.04 4.38
C ARG A 62 -3.38 1.22 5.51
N GLY A 63 -3.16 2.23 6.35
CA GLY A 63 -4.18 2.71 7.27
C GLY A 63 -5.15 3.65 6.56
N ARG A 64 -6.45 3.58 6.84
CA ARG A 64 -7.47 4.49 6.33
C ARG A 64 -8.13 5.23 7.46
N ILE A 65 -8.31 6.53 7.31
CA ILE A 65 -8.98 7.42 8.27
C ILE A 65 -10.07 8.16 7.53
N GLY A 66 -11.28 8.21 8.10
CA GLY A 66 -12.41 8.92 7.51
C GLY A 66 -13.37 9.44 8.58
N LEU A 67 -14.44 10.08 8.14
CA LEU A 67 -15.52 10.50 9.03
C LEU A 67 -16.28 9.27 9.55
N ALA A 68 -16.58 9.24 10.85
CA ALA A 68 -17.35 8.16 11.48
C ALA A 68 -18.83 8.12 11.07
N GLY A 69 -19.29 9.08 10.27
CA GLY A 69 -20.65 9.17 9.77
C GLY A 69 -20.82 10.39 8.85
N PRO A 70 -21.98 10.54 8.19
CA PRO A 70 -22.26 11.73 7.40
C PRO A 70 -22.27 12.96 8.30
N PRO A 71 -21.77 14.12 7.82
CA PRO A 71 -21.91 15.37 8.56
C PRO A 71 -23.39 15.71 8.72
N SER A 72 -23.78 16.18 9.91
CA SER A 72 -25.16 16.61 10.16
C SER A 72 -25.57 17.74 9.20
N PRO A 73 -26.76 17.68 8.59
CA PRO A 73 -27.26 18.76 7.74
C PRO A 73 -27.25 20.10 8.49
N GLY A 74 -26.72 21.15 7.85
CA GLY A 74 -26.65 22.50 8.43
C GLY A 74 -25.53 22.73 9.45
N SER A 75 -24.72 21.71 9.77
CA SER A 75 -23.51 21.90 10.59
C SER A 75 -22.30 22.21 9.72
N PRO A 76 -21.40 23.12 10.13
CA PRO A 76 -20.15 23.33 9.42
C PRO A 76 -19.32 22.03 9.40
N ALA A 77 -18.61 21.81 8.30
CA ALA A 77 -17.71 20.66 8.19
C ALA A 77 -16.69 20.67 9.35
N PRO A 78 -16.31 19.51 9.89
CA PRO A 78 -15.27 19.44 10.90
C PRO A 78 -13.99 20.11 10.39
N GLY A 79 -13.47 21.05 11.18
CA GLY A 79 -12.20 21.71 10.86
C GLY A 79 -11.02 20.73 10.83
N PRO A 80 -9.86 21.15 10.28
CA PRO A 80 -8.67 20.32 10.26
C PRO A 80 -8.25 19.85 11.66
N ARG A 81 -7.81 18.60 11.76
CA ARG A 81 -7.33 18.00 13.01
C ARG A 81 -5.97 17.36 12.80
N GLU A 82 -5.04 17.63 13.70
CA GLU A 82 -3.77 16.91 13.75
C GLU A 82 -3.99 15.54 14.42
N LEU A 83 -3.51 14.50 13.75
CA LEU A 83 -3.62 13.11 14.20
C LEU A 83 -2.22 12.52 14.31
N PHE A 84 -1.97 11.81 15.40
CA PHE A 84 -0.79 10.97 15.55
C PHE A 84 -1.14 9.56 15.11
N THR A 85 -0.53 9.10 14.02
CA THR A 85 -0.79 7.77 13.46
C THR A 85 0.36 6.84 13.80
N THR A 86 0.04 5.58 14.08
CA THR A 86 1.01 4.52 14.32
C THR A 86 0.55 3.29 13.56
N LEU A 87 1.39 2.79 12.66
CA LEU A 87 1.14 1.60 11.89
C LEU A 87 2.26 0.58 12.16
N THR A 88 1.90 -0.58 12.67
CA THR A 88 2.82 -1.66 12.97
C THR A 88 2.47 -2.87 12.10
N VAL A 89 3.49 -3.49 11.51
CA VAL A 89 3.35 -4.68 10.67
C VAL A 89 4.26 -5.77 11.21
N GLU A 90 3.71 -6.96 11.38
CA GLU A 90 4.40 -8.14 11.91
C GLU A 90 4.09 -9.34 11.01
N VAL A 91 5.10 -10.11 10.66
CA VAL A 91 4.90 -11.44 10.05
C VAL A 91 4.90 -12.44 11.20
N LEU A 92 3.78 -13.13 11.44
CA LEU A 92 3.65 -14.03 12.59
C LEU A 92 4.68 -15.15 12.51
N GLY A 93 5.47 -15.32 13.57
CA GLY A 93 6.59 -16.28 13.62
C GLY A 93 7.81 -15.87 12.80
N GLY A 94 7.85 -14.65 12.27
CA GLY A 94 8.95 -14.09 11.49
C GLY A 94 9.86 -13.15 12.26
N ALA A 95 10.35 -12.11 11.57
CA ALA A 95 11.22 -11.08 12.13
C ALA A 95 10.46 -10.13 13.08
N ALA A 96 11.21 -9.26 13.77
CA ALA A 96 10.63 -8.26 14.66
C ALA A 96 9.64 -7.33 13.93
N PRO A 97 8.55 -6.89 14.60
CA PRO A 97 7.57 -5.99 14.00
C PRO A 97 8.20 -4.67 13.53
N VAL A 98 7.77 -4.21 12.36
CA VAL A 98 8.15 -2.90 11.81
C VAL A 98 7.08 -1.90 12.20
N THR A 99 7.46 -0.82 12.89
CA THR A 99 6.54 0.23 13.32
C THR A 99 6.88 1.56 12.64
N GLN A 100 5.86 2.23 12.13
CA GLN A 100 5.95 3.57 11.55
C GLN A 100 4.96 4.49 12.28
N ALA A 101 5.48 5.56 12.88
CA ALA A 101 4.67 6.60 13.48
C ALA A 101 4.85 7.92 12.72
N ARG A 102 3.75 8.62 12.43
CA ARG A 102 3.81 9.96 11.83
C ARG A 102 2.59 10.81 12.16
N PRO A 103 2.77 12.14 12.31
CA PRO A 103 1.66 13.06 12.36
C PRO A 103 1.04 13.21 10.95
N VAL A 104 -0.28 13.36 10.89
CA VAL A 104 -1.02 13.68 9.66
C VAL A 104 -2.11 14.70 9.99
N VAL A 105 -2.45 15.55 9.02
CA VAL A 105 -3.57 16.50 9.16
C VAL A 105 -4.78 15.96 8.43
N PHE A 106 -5.85 15.69 9.18
CA PHE A 106 -7.14 15.27 8.63
C PHE A 106 -7.99 16.50 8.33
N ASN A 107 -8.46 16.63 7.09
CA ASN A 107 -9.20 17.79 6.59
C ASN A 107 -10.63 17.42 6.12
N SER A 108 -11.29 16.50 6.83
CA SER A 108 -12.65 16.01 6.56
C SER A 108 -12.83 15.14 5.29
N SER A 109 -11.75 14.82 4.57
CA SER A 109 -11.74 13.80 3.52
C SER A 109 -11.03 12.52 3.98
N THR A 110 -11.35 11.40 3.33
CA THR A 110 -10.68 10.12 3.61
C THR A 110 -9.18 10.25 3.34
N LEU A 111 -8.37 9.91 4.33
CA LEU A 111 -6.92 9.94 4.27
C LEU A 111 -6.36 8.52 4.35
N GLU A 112 -5.40 8.23 3.47
CA GLU A 112 -4.64 6.99 3.50
C GLU A 112 -3.25 7.22 4.06
N VAL A 113 -2.87 6.34 4.98
CA VAL A 113 -1.57 6.30 5.63
C VAL A 113 -0.83 5.08 5.09
N GLY A 114 -0.07 5.26 4.01
CA GLY A 114 0.81 4.21 3.47
C GLY A 114 1.82 3.73 4.52
N GLY A 115 1.96 2.42 4.62
CA GLY A 115 2.78 1.76 5.61
C GLY A 115 4.02 1.08 5.07
N PRO A 116 4.65 0.22 5.89
CA PRO A 116 5.65 -0.71 5.42
C PRO A 116 5.10 -1.56 4.27
N ALA A 117 5.93 -1.72 3.25
CA ALA A 117 5.69 -2.63 2.13
C ALA A 117 6.92 -3.51 1.95
N GLY A 118 6.71 -4.79 1.62
CA GLY A 118 7.84 -5.68 1.40
C GLY A 118 7.46 -7.11 1.04
N PRO A 119 8.46 -7.91 0.66
CA PRO A 119 8.27 -9.32 0.37
C PRO A 119 8.00 -10.11 1.64
N VAL A 120 7.05 -11.05 1.57
CA VAL A 120 6.67 -11.96 2.65
C VAL A 120 6.67 -13.39 2.11
N PRO A 121 7.19 -14.38 2.85
CA PRO A 121 7.15 -15.77 2.41
C PRO A 121 5.70 -16.26 2.22
N CYS A 122 5.46 -17.09 1.21
CA CYS A 122 4.15 -17.67 0.99
C CYS A 122 3.67 -18.51 2.18
N GLY A 123 2.36 -18.50 2.42
CA GLY A 123 1.75 -19.17 3.56
C GLY A 123 1.94 -18.46 4.90
N SER A 124 2.66 -17.32 4.92
CA SER A 124 2.79 -16.52 6.14
C SER A 124 1.53 -15.69 6.40
N THR A 125 1.26 -15.44 7.68
CA THR A 125 0.23 -14.50 8.10
C THR A 125 0.88 -13.19 8.51
N VAL A 126 0.46 -12.10 7.86
CA VAL A 126 0.88 -10.73 8.18
C VAL A 126 -0.20 -10.10 9.06
N ARG A 127 0.21 -9.65 10.24
CA ARG A 127 -0.61 -8.89 11.18
C ARG A 127 -0.26 -7.42 11.09
N ALA A 128 -1.24 -6.61 10.71
CA ALA A 128 -1.15 -5.16 10.67
C ALA A 128 -1.99 -4.53 11.79
N THR A 129 -1.43 -3.54 12.47
CA THR A 129 -2.09 -2.80 13.54
C THR A 129 -2.02 -1.31 13.24
N PHE A 130 -3.15 -0.62 13.27
CA PHE A 130 -3.23 0.81 12.96
C PHE A 130 -3.93 1.60 14.07
N GLY A 131 -3.16 2.47 14.73
CA GLY A 131 -3.60 3.38 15.77
C GLY A 131 -3.67 4.82 15.28
N VAL A 132 -4.70 5.53 15.71
CA VAL A 132 -4.91 6.97 15.48
C VAL A 132 -5.22 7.62 16.82
N ALA A 133 -4.40 8.58 17.22
CA ALA A 133 -4.60 9.39 18.41
C ALA A 133 -4.77 10.87 18.01
N SER A 134 -5.47 11.62 18.84
CA SER A 134 -5.49 13.10 18.78
C SER A 134 -5.79 13.63 20.16
N PHE A 135 -5.18 14.74 20.57
CA PHE A 135 -5.39 15.23 21.94
C PHE A 135 -6.87 15.58 22.19
N PRO A 136 -7.52 15.11 23.28
CA PRO A 136 -6.98 14.32 24.40
C PRO A 136 -7.19 12.78 24.31
N TRP A 137 -7.66 12.26 23.17
CA TRP A 137 -7.92 10.85 22.94
C TRP A 137 -6.65 10.04 22.60
N THR A 138 -6.40 8.98 23.37
CA THR A 138 -5.35 8.00 23.09
C THR A 138 -5.74 7.08 21.92
N ALA A 139 -4.75 6.51 21.23
CA ALA A 139 -5.01 5.52 20.18
C ALA A 139 -5.71 4.27 20.75
N ARG A 140 -6.62 3.70 19.95
CA ARG A 140 -7.26 2.40 20.20
C ARG A 140 -7.10 1.55 18.94
N PRO A 141 -5.92 0.94 18.73
CA PRO A 141 -5.55 0.43 17.43
C PRO A 141 -6.51 -0.64 16.89
N VAL A 142 -6.80 -0.58 15.59
CA VAL A 142 -7.48 -1.64 14.85
C VAL A 142 -6.45 -2.63 14.32
N VAL A 143 -6.84 -3.90 14.22
CA VAL A 143 -5.95 -5.00 13.80
C VAL A 143 -6.56 -5.69 12.58
N HIS A 144 -5.71 -6.09 11.64
CA HIS A 144 -6.08 -6.94 10.53
C HIS A 144 -4.99 -7.97 10.28
N GLU A 145 -5.41 -9.20 9.99
CA GLU A 145 -4.52 -10.29 9.63
C GLU A 145 -4.85 -10.72 8.21
N VAL A 146 -3.81 -10.88 7.39
CA VAL A 146 -3.91 -11.36 6.02
C VAL A 146 -2.96 -12.53 5.83
N THR A 147 -3.44 -13.60 5.22
CA THR A 147 -2.59 -14.74 4.85
C THR A 147 -2.16 -14.58 3.40
N VAL A 148 -0.86 -14.66 3.15
CA VAL A 148 -0.30 -14.52 1.80
C VAL A 148 -0.43 -15.85 1.08
N SER A 149 -1.42 -15.96 0.20
CA SER A 149 -1.56 -17.11 -0.70
C SER A 149 -0.68 -16.92 -1.94
N CYS A 150 0.22 -17.87 -2.15
CA CYS A 150 0.82 -18.19 -3.43
C CYS A 150 0.72 -19.73 -3.57
#